data_AF-A0A7Y0L9S2-F1
#
_entry.id   AF-A0A7Y0L9S2-F1
#
_cell.length_a   1.000
_cell.length_b   1.000
_cell.length_c   1.000
_cell.angle_alpha   90.00
_cell.angle_beta   90.00
_cell.angle_gamma   90.00
#
_symmetry.space_group_name_H-M   'P 1'
#
loop_
_entity.id
_entity.type
_entity.pdbx_description
1 polymer ?
#
loop_
_entity_poly.entity_id
_entity_poly.type
_entity_poly.pdbx_seq_one_letter_code
_entity_poly.pdbx_strand_id
1 'polypeptide(L)'
;MLVTLHQVAGKLFRFRQLIGIAGGVALISFVVLLMLNQPQSYLFLSALVMIWCLLLTLLIHSFVQIPPPLSAKASLFSRIRFKLYKIVMNLLLVFFILASLATLFMTFRLLSFGFYR
;
A
#
# COMPACT_ATOMS: atom_id res chain seq x y z
N MET A 1 3.58 18.82 12.42
CA MET A 1 3.65 17.69 11.46
C MET A 1 3.22 16.34 12.05
N LEU A 2 3.54 16.00 13.31
CA LEU A 2 3.05 14.77 13.96
C LEU A 2 1.52 14.78 14.21
N VAL A 3 0.95 15.94 14.55
CA VAL A 3 -0.50 16.11 14.81
C VAL A 3 -1.34 15.88 13.54
N THR A 4 -0.86 16.33 12.38
CA THR A 4 -1.55 16.13 11.10
C THR A 4 -1.52 14.67 10.65
N LEU A 5 -0.42 13.95 10.89
CA LEU A 5 -0.35 12.50 10.63
C LEU A 5 -1.33 11.69 11.49
N HIS A 6 -1.51 12.07 12.76
CA HIS A 6 -2.40 11.33 13.66
C HIS A 6 -3.88 11.51 13.28
N GLN A 7 -4.27 12.71 12.86
CA GLN A 7 -5.64 12.97 12.36
C GLN A 7 -5.92 12.25 11.03
N VAL A 8 -4.93 12.19 10.14
CA VAL A 8 -5.03 11.42 8.89
C VAL A 8 -5.11 9.92 9.19
N ALA A 9 -4.31 9.40 10.11
CA ALA A 9 -4.32 8.00 10.52
C ALA A 9 -5.69 7.57 11.13
N GLY A 10 -6.32 8.45 11.93
CA GLY A 10 -7.65 8.20 12.49
C GLY A 10 -8.74 8.03 11.42
N LYS A 11 -8.73 8.88 10.38
CA LYS A 11 -9.65 8.73 9.23
C LYS A 11 -9.31 7.50 8.37
N LEU A 12 -8.03 7.19 8.19
CA LEU A 12 -7.57 6.01 7.45
C LEU A 12 -8.00 4.69 8.10
N PHE A 13 -8.18 4.67 9.43
CA PHE A 13 -8.58 3.47 10.16
C PHE A 13 -9.94 2.93 9.72
N ARG A 14 -10.90 3.81 9.39
CA ARG A 14 -12.21 3.40 8.88
C ARG A 14 -12.12 2.76 7.49
N PHE A 15 -11.16 3.20 6.68
CA PHE A 15 -10.90 2.63 5.36
C PHE A 15 -10.16 1.30 5.39
N ARG A 16 -9.56 0.92 6.53
CA ARG A 16 -8.85 -0.36 6.68
C ARG A 16 -9.74 -1.57 6.36
N GLN A 17 -10.98 -1.57 6.83
CA GLN A 17 -11.92 -2.67 6.56
C GLN A 17 -12.27 -2.72 5.07
N LEU A 18 -12.54 -1.57 4.46
CA LEU A 18 -12.84 -1.47 3.02
C LEU A 18 -11.68 -1.93 2.16
N ILE A 19 -10.44 -1.58 2.53
CA ILE A 19 -9.23 -1.98 1.79
C ILE A 19 -8.94 -3.48 1.98
N GLY A 20 -9.17 -4.03 3.18
CA GLY A 20 -9.09 -5.47 3.41
C GLY A 20 -10.11 -6.25 2.58
N ILE A 21 -11.35 -5.76 2.51
CA ILE A 21 -12.40 -6.34 1.65
C ILE A 21 -12.00 -6.22 0.17
N ALA A 22 -11.56 -5.04 -0.28
CA ALA A 22 -11.10 -4.84 -1.66
C ALA A 22 -9.91 -5.75 -2.01
N GLY A 23 -8.96 -5.93 -1.09
CA GLY A 23 -7.84 -6.85 -1.26
C GLY A 23 -8.29 -8.32 -1.35
N GLY A 24 -9.27 -8.71 -0.53
CA GLY A 24 -9.89 -10.04 -0.61
C GLY A 24 -10.59 -10.26 -1.94
N VAL A 25 -11.38 -9.29 -2.42
CA VAL A 25 -12.03 -9.33 -3.73
C VAL A 25 -11.01 -9.41 -4.87
N ALA A 26 -9.92 -8.63 -4.79
CA ALA A 26 -8.83 -8.68 -5.77
C ALA A 26 -8.11 -10.04 -5.81
N LEU A 27 -7.95 -10.69 -4.65
CA LEU A 27 -7.36 -12.03 -4.57
C LEU A 27 -8.30 -13.09 -5.16
N ILE A 28 -9.58 -13.04 -4.83
CA ILE A 28 -10.59 -13.94 -5.40
C ILE A 28 -10.66 -13.77 -6.92
N SER A 29 -10.71 -12.53 -7.42
CA SER A 29 -10.75 -12.27 -8.85
C SER A 29 -9.49 -12.76 -9.57
N PHE A 30 -8.30 -12.57 -8.98
CA PHE A 30 -7.05 -13.11 -9.51
C PHE A 30 -7.09 -14.65 -9.63
N VAL A 31 -7.52 -15.35 -8.58
CA VAL A 31 -7.63 -16.82 -8.58
C VAL A 31 -8.63 -17.31 -9.61
N VAL A 32 -9.80 -16.66 -9.72
CA VAL A 32 -10.83 -17.00 -10.70
C VAL A 32 -10.33 -16.80 -12.14
N LEU A 33 -9.67 -15.67 -12.42
CA LEU A 33 -9.09 -15.40 -13.74
C LEU A 33 -7.98 -16.39 -14.11
N LEU A 34 -7.19 -16.83 -13.13
CA LEU A 34 -6.16 -17.85 -13.30
C LEU A 34 -6.77 -19.22 -13.64
N MET A 35 -7.85 -19.62 -12.97
CA MET A 35 -8.59 -20.86 -13.26
C MET A 35 -9.27 -20.84 -14.64
N LEU A 36 -9.75 -19.67 -15.08
CA LEU A 36 -10.41 -19.50 -16.38
C LEU A 36 -9.45 -19.34 -17.56
N ASN A 37 -8.13 -19.43 -17.32
CA ASN A 37 -7.07 -19.30 -18.33
C ASN A 37 -7.24 -18.06 -19.22
N GLN A 38 -7.60 -16.93 -18.59
CA GLN A 38 -7.87 -15.67 -19.27
C GLN A 38 -6.60 -15.05 -19.88
N PRO A 39 -6.73 -14.11 -20.84
CA PRO A 39 -5.58 -13.47 -21.47
C PRO A 39 -4.63 -12.87 -20.44
N GLN A 40 -3.32 -12.96 -20.71
CA GLN A 40 -2.27 -12.48 -19.81
C GLN A 40 -2.43 -11.01 -19.39
N SER A 41 -3.08 -10.17 -20.22
CA SER A 41 -3.41 -8.79 -19.90
C SER A 41 -4.31 -8.66 -18.67
N TYR A 42 -5.33 -9.51 -18.53
CA TYR A 42 -6.24 -9.48 -17.38
C TYR A 42 -5.59 -10.03 -16.11
N LEU A 43 -4.72 -11.04 -16.24
CA LEU A 43 -3.92 -11.56 -15.13
C LEU A 43 -2.92 -10.52 -14.62
N PHE A 44 -2.29 -9.77 -15.53
CA PHE A 44 -1.39 -8.67 -15.15
C PHE A 44 -2.15 -7.56 -14.41
N LEU A 45 -3.32 -7.17 -14.91
CA LEU A 45 -4.12 -6.10 -14.32
C LEU A 45 -4.65 -6.47 -12.92
N SER A 46 -5.11 -7.71 -12.75
CA SER A 46 -5.55 -8.23 -11.44
C SER A 46 -4.39 -8.38 -10.46
N ALA A 47 -3.22 -8.87 -10.90
CA ALA A 47 -2.01 -8.90 -10.07
C ALA A 47 -1.58 -7.49 -9.62
N LEU A 48 -1.66 -6.51 -10.52
CA LEU A 48 -1.33 -5.12 -10.22
C LEU A 48 -2.25 -4.55 -9.15
N VAL A 49 -3.57 -4.75 -9.27
CA VAL A 49 -4.56 -4.34 -8.26
C VAL A 49 -4.32 -5.03 -6.92
N MET A 50 -3.97 -6.32 -6.93
CA MET A 50 -3.66 -7.08 -5.72
C MET A 50 -2.43 -6.54 -5.00
N ILE A 51 -1.33 -6.29 -5.73
CA ILE A 51 -0.11 -5.66 -5.19
C ILE A 51 -0.44 -4.29 -4.59
N TRP A 52 -1.30 -3.52 -5.26
CA TRP A 52 -1.73 -2.20 -4.78
C TRP A 52 -2.54 -2.26 -3.48
N CYS A 53 -3.48 -3.20 -3.37
CA CYS A 53 -4.25 -3.43 -2.14
C CYS A 53 -3.37 -3.89 -0.98
N LEU A 54 -2.39 -4.77 -1.25
CA LEU A 54 -1.40 -5.22 -0.27
C LEU A 54 -0.56 -4.04 0.23
N LEU A 55 -0.03 -3.23 -0.68
CA LEU A 55 0.75 -2.03 -0.36
C LEU A 55 -0.06 -1.03 0.48
N LEU A 56 -1.32 -0.75 0.11
CA LEU A 56 -2.22 0.11 0.88
C LEU A 56 -2.48 -0.44 2.29
N THR A 57 -2.76 -1.75 2.39
CA THR A 57 -2.99 -2.41 3.67
C THR A 57 -1.78 -2.31 4.57
N LEU A 58 -0.59 -2.57 4.01
CA LEU A 58 0.68 -2.54 4.72
C LEU A 58 1.00 -1.11 5.17
N LEU A 59 0.78 -0.12 4.31
CA LEU A 59 0.95 1.30 4.62
C LEU A 59 0.02 1.76 5.77
N ILE A 60 -1.27 1.40 5.72
CA ILE A 60 -2.22 1.71 6.79
C ILE A 60 -1.79 1.06 8.10
N HIS A 61 -1.43 -0.23 8.07
CA HIS A 61 -0.99 -0.95 9.25
C HIS A 61 0.29 -0.34 9.85
N SER A 62 1.18 0.13 8.99
CA SER A 62 2.38 0.88 9.35
C SER A 62 2.07 2.18 10.09
N PHE A 63 1.11 2.97 9.59
CA PHE A 63 0.72 4.25 10.21
C PHE A 63 -0.08 4.09 11.52
N VAL A 64 -0.69 2.93 11.75
CA VAL A 64 -1.37 2.65 13.03
C VAL A 64 -0.37 2.43 14.16
N GLN A 65 0.81 1.87 13.86
CA GLN A 65 1.82 1.53 14.85
C GLN A 65 2.86 2.64 15.07
N ILE A 66 2.50 3.93 14.86
CA ILE A 66 3.41 5.03 15.16
C ILE A 66 3.71 5.01 16.67
N PRO A 67 4.96 4.76 17.09
CA PRO A 67 5.31 4.76 18.49
C PRO A 67 5.11 6.17 19.06
N PRO A 68 4.63 6.31 20.32
CA PRO A 68 4.51 7.60 20.96
C PRO A 68 5.87 8.32 21.02
N PRO A 69 5.89 9.67 21.06
CA PRO A 69 7.13 10.43 21.11
C PRO A 69 8.00 9.96 22.28
N LEU A 70 9.26 9.63 21.99
CA LEU A 70 10.23 9.15 22.98
C LEU A 70 10.42 10.19 24.09
N SER A 71 10.22 9.77 25.34
CA SER A 71 10.62 10.55 26.52
C SER A 71 12.13 10.82 26.51
N ALA A 72 12.56 11.98 26.99
CA ALA A 72 13.98 12.36 27.06
C ALA A 72 14.86 11.33 27.81
N LYS A 73 14.26 10.55 28.73
CA LYS A 73 14.90 9.48 29.51
C LYS A 73 14.94 8.10 28.83
N ALA A 74 14.55 7.99 27.55
CA ALA A 74 14.54 6.70 26.86
C ALA A 74 15.94 6.12 26.62
N SER A 75 16.08 4.80 26.81
CA SER A 75 17.32 4.06 26.61
C SER A 75 17.85 4.17 25.17
N LEU A 76 19.18 4.08 25.01
CA LEU A 76 19.84 4.10 23.69
C LEU A 76 19.25 3.07 22.72
N PHE A 77 18.90 1.88 23.22
CA PHE A 77 18.26 0.82 22.44
C PHE A 77 16.90 1.23 21.87
N SER A 78 16.06 1.88 22.68
CA SER A 78 14.76 2.41 22.24
C SER A 78 14.91 3.52 21.19
N ARG A 79 15.96 4.34 21.29
CA ARG A 79 16.25 5.37 20.28
C ARG A 79 16.67 4.76 18.93
N ILE A 80 17.48 3.71 18.94
CA ILE A 80 17.89 2.98 17.72
C ILE A 80 16.69 2.30 17.07
N ARG A 81 15.87 1.59 17.86
CA ARG A 81 14.65 0.94 17.37
C ARG A 81 13.72 1.96 16.70
N PHE A 82 13.49 3.11 17.32
CA PHE A 82 12.66 4.17 16.74
C PHE A 82 13.23 4.72 15.42
N LYS A 83 14.54 4.95 15.34
CA LYS A 83 15.20 5.33 14.08
C LYS A 83 15.01 4.28 12.99
N LEU A 84 15.17 3.00 13.32
CA LEU A 84 14.98 1.90 12.38
C LEU A 84 13.55 1.86 11.84
N TYR A 85 12.55 1.94 12.72
CA TYR A 85 11.14 2.03 12.32
C TYR A 85 10.90 3.21 11.38
N LYS A 86 11.44 4.39 11.68
CA LYS A 86 11.29 5.58 10.83
C LYS A 86 11.91 5.37 9.44
N ILE A 87 13.07 4.73 9.36
CA ILE A 87 13.73 4.41 8.08
C ILE A 87 12.87 3.43 7.27
N VAL A 88 12.41 2.35 7.89
CA VAL A 88 11.54 1.36 7.23
C VAL A 88 10.27 2.01 6.71
N MET A 89 9.60 2.85 7.52
CA MET A 89 8.41 3.59 7.10
C MET A 89 8.67 4.48 5.88
N ASN A 90 9.81 5.19 5.88
CA ASN A 90 10.17 6.06 4.77
C ASN A 90 10.46 5.27 3.49
N LEU A 91 11.14 4.13 3.62
CA LEU A 91 11.44 3.23 2.51
C LEU A 91 10.15 2.63 1.93
N LEU A 92 9.20 2.25 2.79
CA LEU A 92 7.88 1.77 2.40
C LEU A 92 7.07 2.83 1.65
N LEU A 93 7.15 4.09 2.10
CA LEU A 93 6.51 5.22 1.44
C LEU A 93 7.11 5.48 0.05
N VAL A 94 8.43 5.39 -0.09
CA VAL A 94 9.10 5.50 -1.40
C VAL A 94 8.65 4.36 -2.33
N PHE A 95 8.61 3.11 -1.83
CA PHE A 95 8.10 1.97 -2.60
C PHE A 95 6.65 2.18 -3.03
N PHE A 96 5.81 2.71 -2.15
CA PHE A 96 4.41 3.03 -2.47
C PHE A 96 4.29 4.08 -3.57
N ILE A 97 5.10 5.13 -3.53
CA ILE A 97 5.13 6.17 -4.57
C ILE A 97 5.58 5.56 -5.90
N LEU A 98 6.66 4.77 -5.91
CA LEU A 98 7.16 4.10 -7.12
C LEU A 98 6.12 3.15 -7.71
N ALA A 99 5.48 2.32 -6.87
CA ALA A 99 4.42 1.42 -7.30
C ALA A 99 3.22 2.20 -7.86
N SER A 100 2.81 3.29 -7.22
CA SER A 100 1.73 4.16 -7.70
C SER A 100 2.06 4.81 -9.05
N LEU A 101 3.30 5.29 -9.23
CA LEU A 101 3.76 5.82 -10.51
C LEU A 101 3.78 4.74 -11.59
N ALA A 102 4.29 3.55 -11.29
CA ALA A 102 4.31 2.42 -12.21
C ALA A 102 2.88 2.03 -12.63
N THR A 103 1.95 2.05 -11.68
CA THR A 103 0.52 1.77 -11.94
C THR A 103 -0.08 2.83 -12.84
N LEU A 104 0.11 4.12 -12.53
CA LEU A 104 -0.34 5.24 -13.38
C LEU A 104 0.25 5.15 -14.79
N PHE A 105 1.54 4.88 -14.90
CA PHE A 105 2.23 4.72 -16.17
C PHE A 105 1.64 3.56 -16.99
N MET A 106 1.40 2.41 -16.35
CA MET A 106 0.74 1.27 -17.00
C MET A 106 -0.69 1.59 -17.40
N THR A 107 -1.46 2.31 -16.58
CA THR A 107 -2.81 2.76 -16.94
C THR A 107 -2.76 3.68 -18.16
N PHE A 108 -1.86 4.68 -18.20
CA PHE A 108 -1.68 5.55 -19.36
C PHE A 108 -1.27 4.76 -20.60
N ARG A 109 -0.38 3.79 -20.45
CA ARG A 109 0.04 2.91 -21.54
C ARG A 109 -1.14 2.06 -22.04
N LEU A 110 -1.92 1.45 -21.16
CA LEU A 110 -3.10 0.67 -21.52
C LEU A 110 -4.19 1.52 -22.18
N LEU A 111 -4.41 2.75 -21.72
CA LEU A 111 -5.32 3.70 -22.38
C LEU A 111 -4.83 4.06 -23.78
N SER A 112 -3.52 4.32 -23.93
CA SER A 112 -2.90 4.65 -25.21
C SER A 112 -2.96 3.49 -26.22
N PHE A 113 -2.74 2.25 -25.76
CA PHE A 113 -2.77 1.05 -26.62
C PHE A 113 -4.18 0.44 -26.79
N GLY A 114 -5.09 0.65 -25.84
CA GLY A 114 -6.40 -0.01 -25.77
C GLY A 114 -7.56 0.78 -26.39
N PHE A 115 -7.40 2.08 -26.67
CA PHE A 115 -8.42 2.90 -27.36
C PHE A 115 -8.20 3.02 -28.88
N TYR A 116 -7.17 2.39 -29.44
CA TYR A 116 -6.85 2.40 -30.88
C TYR A 116 -7.01 1.00 -31.53
N ARG A 117 -8.00 0.22 -31.11
CA ARG A 117 -8.51 -0.93 -31.86
C ARG A 117 -10.03 -0.98 -31.82
#